data_AF-A0A2V5JK24-F1
#
_entry.id   AF-A0A2V5JK24-F1
#
_cell.length_a   1.000
_cell.length_b   1.000
_cell.length_c   1.000
_cell.angle_alpha   90.00
_cell.angle_beta   90.00
_cell.angle_gamma   90.00
#
_symmetry.space_group_name_H-M   'P 1'
#
loop_
_entity.id
_entity.type
_entity.pdbx_description
1 polymer ?
#
loop_
_entity_poly.entity_id
_entity_poly.type
_entity_poly.pdbx_seq_one_letter_code
_entity_poly.pdbx_strand_id
1 'polypeptide(L)'
;MRIFNRSHVPWLIFVVLATIAASWIYFGNFHPRRLPAGFGLPPWLVQKPSEHRSVGGTPLGLTYGTIAFAIFIFATLFSVRKRVVLWRLGTLQRWMRSHIWLTLLTIPLVVFHSGFRLGGPMTTLLIALYVIVMVSGIYGLALQHQMPRIMKERLPAETVFEQIPHIREQVVIAAEKMRDSFKPAPPKKTDAGAPAPSPLKTVTSGSTPMASTVGDISTPTARAKTVVGSTIIAAPLNPSPSVAAVGTATKPEAPLPGAVASAKPGAAEGDADSEAVLVEFLERQVLPYLKAKRGERFRLGNSRFSDDAFRFVKLRVPEVYRSRVEEIQAWCDERRMLDLQTKLHHWLHAWLFVHVPFSFLLLMLTAWHAFVTLFYY
;
A
#
# COMPACT_ATOMS: atom_id res chain seq x y z
N MET A 1 -5.26 18.07 -9.49
CA MET A 1 -3.98 17.36 -9.72
C MET A 1 -2.80 18.28 -9.43
N ARG A 2 -2.18 18.21 -8.24
CA ARG A 2 -0.86 18.83 -7.99
C ARG A 2 0.20 17.74 -8.11
N ILE A 3 0.65 17.47 -9.33
CA ILE A 3 1.55 16.34 -9.65
C ILE A 3 2.99 16.61 -9.19
N PHE A 4 3.37 17.87 -8.95
CA PHE A 4 4.71 18.22 -8.47
C PHE A 4 4.74 18.41 -6.96
N ASN A 5 5.31 17.42 -6.27
CA ASN A 5 5.75 17.60 -4.89
C ASN A 5 6.92 18.59 -4.88
N ARG A 6 6.63 19.86 -4.53
CA ARG A 6 7.59 20.98 -4.54
C ARG A 6 8.88 20.70 -3.77
N SER A 7 8.87 19.76 -2.84
CA SER A 7 10.07 19.38 -2.09
C SER A 7 11.13 18.63 -2.90
N HIS A 8 10.80 18.11 -4.09
CA HIS A 8 11.76 17.48 -4.99
C HIS A 8 12.44 18.49 -5.91
N VAL A 9 11.85 19.68 -6.09
CA VAL A 9 12.36 20.72 -7.00
C VAL A 9 13.77 21.19 -6.61
N PRO A 10 14.08 21.51 -5.33
CA PRO A 10 15.44 21.92 -4.97
C PRO A 10 16.49 20.84 -5.24
N TRP A 11 16.14 19.57 -5.01
CA TRP A 11 17.04 18.45 -5.27
C TRP A 11 17.25 18.20 -6.76
N LEU A 12 16.19 18.30 -7.57
CA LEU A 12 16.30 18.22 -9.03
C LEU A 12 17.21 19.32 -9.57
N ILE A 13 16.99 20.57 -9.15
CA ILE A 13 17.82 21.72 -9.54
C ILE A 13 19.27 21.46 -9.14
N PHE A 14 19.52 21.02 -7.90
CA PHE A 14 20.86 20.70 -7.43
C PHE A 14 21.54 19.62 -8.28
N VAL A 15 20.88 18.49 -8.56
CA VAL A 15 21.47 17.40 -9.36
C VAL A 15 21.72 17.84 -10.79
N VAL A 16 20.80 18.59 -11.40
CA VAL A 16 20.98 19.13 -12.76
C VAL A 16 22.15 20.10 -12.80
N LEU A 17 22.22 21.07 -11.88
CA LEU A 17 23.33 22.02 -11.81
C LEU A 17 24.67 21.33 -11.52
N ALA A 18 24.70 20.37 -10.60
CA ALA A 18 25.90 19.59 -10.29
C ALA A 18 26.36 18.75 -11.50
N THR A 19 25.42 18.19 -12.27
CA THR A 19 25.71 17.45 -13.49
C THR A 19 26.24 18.37 -14.59
N ILE A 20 25.65 19.55 -14.77
CA ILE A 20 26.12 20.56 -15.73
C ILE A 20 27.53 21.04 -15.34
N ALA A 21 27.75 21.36 -14.07
CA ALA A 21 29.05 21.79 -13.57
C ALA A 21 30.11 20.69 -13.74
N ALA A 22 29.79 19.45 -13.37
CA ALA A 22 30.67 18.30 -13.57
C ALA A 22 30.98 18.10 -15.06
N SER A 23 29.99 18.21 -15.94
CA SER A 23 30.17 18.09 -17.39
C SER A 23 31.08 19.20 -17.93
N TRP A 24 30.84 20.45 -17.52
CA TRP A 24 31.62 21.61 -17.94
C TRP A 24 33.10 21.48 -17.51
N ILE A 25 33.34 21.08 -16.26
CA ILE A 25 34.68 20.80 -15.73
C ILE A 25 35.35 19.65 -16.49
N TYR A 26 34.62 18.57 -16.78
CA TYR A 26 35.14 17.43 -17.52
C TYR A 26 35.55 17.80 -18.96
N PHE A 27 34.64 18.43 -19.71
CA PHE A 27 34.90 18.79 -21.10
C PHE A 27 35.98 19.85 -21.24
N GLY A 28 36.04 20.83 -20.34
CA GLY A 28 37.09 21.83 -20.41
C GLY A 28 38.49 21.29 -20.12
N ASN A 29 38.60 20.23 -19.33
CA ASN A 29 39.87 19.58 -19.02
C ASN A 29 40.32 18.58 -20.09
N PHE A 30 39.41 17.76 -20.63
CA PHE A 30 39.78 16.68 -21.55
C PHE A 30 39.47 16.96 -23.02
N HIS A 31 38.52 17.84 -23.31
CA HIS A 31 38.06 18.14 -24.67
C HIS A 31 37.83 19.64 -24.87
N PRO A 32 38.83 20.50 -24.62
CA PRO A 32 38.66 21.96 -24.62
C PRO A 32 38.13 22.49 -25.97
N ARG A 33 38.45 21.82 -27.08
CA ARG A 33 37.96 22.16 -28.43
C ARG A 33 36.45 21.99 -28.62
N ARG A 34 35.76 21.24 -27.75
CA ARG A 34 34.31 21.05 -27.82
C ARG A 34 33.53 22.17 -27.13
N LEU A 35 34.19 23.02 -26.33
CA LEU A 35 33.53 24.12 -25.65
C LEU A 35 33.43 25.35 -26.58
N PRO A 36 32.29 26.05 -26.61
CA PRO A 36 32.15 27.29 -27.34
C PRO A 36 33.14 28.35 -26.84
N ALA A 37 33.57 29.24 -27.74
CA ALA A 37 34.44 30.37 -27.38
C ALA A 37 33.79 31.20 -26.25
N GLY A 38 34.53 31.41 -25.16
CA GLY A 38 34.05 32.12 -23.94
C GLY A 38 33.63 31.22 -22.78
N PHE A 39 33.37 29.92 -23.00
CA PHE A 39 33.07 28.95 -21.94
C PHE A 39 34.30 28.14 -21.51
N GLY A 40 35.51 28.61 -21.85
CA GLY A 40 36.75 27.98 -21.42
C GLY A 40 36.88 27.94 -19.89
N LEU A 41 37.57 26.93 -19.38
CA LEU A 41 37.80 26.84 -17.94
C LEU A 41 38.79 27.93 -17.48
N PRO A 42 38.56 28.54 -16.31
CA PRO A 42 39.56 29.36 -15.64
C PRO A 42 40.87 28.59 -15.43
N PRO A 43 42.05 29.23 -15.46
CA PRO A 43 43.34 28.55 -15.34
C PRO A 43 43.49 27.68 -14.08
N TRP A 44 42.82 28.04 -12.98
CA TRP A 44 42.85 27.30 -11.71
C TRP A 44 42.00 26.02 -11.71
N LEU A 45 41.06 25.86 -12.65
CA LEU A 45 40.26 24.63 -12.85
C LEU A 45 40.85 23.68 -13.89
N VAL A 46 41.88 24.13 -14.61
CA VAL A 46 42.57 23.30 -15.60
C VAL A 46 43.61 22.45 -14.86
N GLN A 47 43.41 21.14 -14.91
CA GLN A 47 44.36 20.19 -14.35
C GLN A 47 45.65 20.20 -15.17
N LYS A 48 46.78 20.04 -14.48
CA LYS A 48 48.05 19.82 -15.15
C LYS A 48 48.01 18.48 -15.90
N PRO A 49 48.59 18.38 -17.11
CA PRO A 49 48.68 17.11 -17.81
C PRO A 49 49.33 16.04 -16.92
N SER A 50 48.60 14.98 -16.60
CA SER A 50 49.13 13.85 -15.85
C SER A 50 49.58 12.75 -16.81
N GLU A 51 50.68 12.06 -16.50
CA GLU A 51 51.18 10.92 -17.29
C GLU A 51 50.28 9.67 -17.21
N HIS A 52 49.18 9.74 -16.46
CA HIS A 52 48.29 8.60 -16.25
C HIS A 52 47.55 8.24 -17.53
N ARG A 53 47.57 6.94 -17.85
CA ARG A 53 47.03 6.38 -19.10
C ARG A 53 45.49 6.45 -19.22
N SER A 54 44.79 6.70 -18.10
CA SER A 54 43.32 6.72 -18.04
C SER A 54 42.80 7.99 -17.37
N VAL A 55 41.60 8.41 -17.79
CA VAL A 55 40.90 9.57 -17.23
C VAL A 55 40.66 9.39 -15.72
N GLY A 56 40.32 8.18 -15.27
CA GLY A 56 40.02 7.91 -13.86
C GLY A 56 41.21 8.05 -12.92
N GLY A 57 42.44 7.87 -13.42
CA GLY A 57 43.65 8.09 -12.63
C GLY A 57 44.04 9.56 -12.49
N THR A 58 43.56 10.43 -13.37
CA THR A 58 43.89 11.87 -13.28
C THR A 58 43.39 12.47 -11.96
N PRO A 59 43.98 13.56 -11.44
CA PRO A 59 43.49 14.21 -10.21
C PRO A 59 42.00 14.53 -10.26
N LEU A 60 41.51 14.99 -11.42
CA LEU A 60 40.10 15.29 -11.64
C LEU A 60 39.24 14.02 -11.70
N GLY A 61 39.71 12.97 -12.36
CA GLY A 61 39.07 11.65 -12.34
C GLY A 61 38.91 11.10 -10.91
N LEU A 62 39.96 11.22 -10.08
CA LEU A 62 39.94 10.83 -8.67
C LEU A 62 38.91 11.64 -7.88
N THR A 63 38.79 12.95 -8.10
CA THR A 63 37.75 13.74 -7.41
C THR A 63 36.33 13.24 -7.69
N TYR A 64 36.00 12.89 -8.94
CA TYR A 64 34.70 12.28 -9.26
C TYR A 64 34.52 10.94 -8.56
N GLY A 65 35.55 10.10 -8.55
CA GLY A 65 35.56 8.80 -7.86
C GLY A 65 35.34 8.95 -6.36
N THR A 66 36.06 9.87 -5.69
CA THR A 66 35.92 10.15 -4.26
C THR A 66 34.53 10.67 -3.92
N ILE A 67 33.97 11.60 -4.71
CA ILE A 67 32.61 12.11 -4.49
C ILE A 67 31.58 10.99 -4.66
N ALA A 68 31.70 10.17 -5.71
CA ALA A 68 30.80 9.03 -5.92
C ALA A 68 30.89 8.01 -4.78
N PHE A 69 32.10 7.69 -4.32
CA PHE A 69 32.31 6.78 -3.20
C PHE A 69 31.74 7.33 -1.88
N ALA A 70 31.91 8.63 -1.60
CA ALA A 70 31.30 9.28 -0.45
C ALA A 70 29.76 9.20 -0.49
N ILE A 71 29.16 9.34 -1.68
CA ILE A 71 27.72 9.14 -1.87
C ILE A 71 27.30 7.69 -1.60
N PHE A 72 28.10 6.68 -2.00
CA PHE A 72 27.83 5.29 -1.67
C PHE A 72 27.89 5.02 -0.16
N ILE A 73 28.87 5.59 0.54
CA ILE A 73 28.94 5.53 2.01
C ILE A 73 27.70 6.20 2.64
N PHE A 74 27.29 7.37 2.16
CA PHE A 74 26.07 8.02 2.63
C PHE A 74 24.83 7.13 2.40
N ALA A 75 24.75 6.47 1.25
CA ALA A 75 23.64 5.58 0.91
C ALA A 75 23.55 4.36 1.84
N THR A 76 24.68 3.77 2.24
CA THR A 76 24.68 2.68 3.22
C THR A 76 24.44 3.16 4.64
N LEU A 77 24.93 4.35 5.01
CA LEU A 77 24.66 4.98 6.29
C LEU A 77 23.16 5.22 6.50
N PHE A 78 22.42 5.56 5.44
CA PHE A 78 20.96 5.65 5.50
C PHE A 78 20.30 4.33 5.93
N SER A 79 20.80 3.18 5.46
CA SER A 79 20.31 1.85 5.86
C SER A 79 20.59 1.56 7.34
N VAL A 80 21.75 1.97 7.85
CA VAL A 80 22.09 1.84 9.28
C VAL A 80 21.23 2.75 10.13
N ARG A 81 21.03 4.01 9.72
CA ARG A 81 20.20 4.98 10.44
C ARG A 81 18.77 4.50 10.64
N LYS A 82 18.20 3.78 9.67
CA LYS A 82 16.85 3.19 9.83
C LYS A 82 16.76 2.20 10.99
N ARG A 83 17.88 1.60 11.41
CA ARG A 83 17.96 0.67 12.55
C ARG A 83 18.27 1.38 13.87
N VAL A 84 18.87 2.57 13.82
CA VAL A 84 19.30 3.33 15.02
C VAL A 84 18.42 4.58 15.19
N VAL A 85 17.41 4.47 16.06
CA VAL A 85 16.39 5.50 16.28
C VAL A 85 16.92 6.76 17.01
N LEU A 86 18.07 6.66 17.70
CA LEU A 86 18.55 7.70 18.63
C LEU A 86 19.22 8.93 17.96
N TRP A 87 19.47 8.93 16.66
CA TRP A 87 20.21 10.01 15.98
C TRP A 87 19.30 11.18 15.55
N ARG A 88 19.48 12.36 16.17
CA ARG A 88 18.76 13.63 15.86
C ARG A 88 19.16 14.29 14.52
N LEU A 89 19.87 13.60 13.63
CA LEU A 89 20.32 14.14 12.33
C LEU A 89 19.17 14.17 11.31
N GLY A 90 18.39 15.27 11.28
CA GLY A 90 17.40 15.57 10.23
C GLY A 90 16.19 14.61 10.13
N THR A 91 15.21 14.94 9.29
CA THR A 91 14.01 14.09 9.13
C THR A 91 14.28 12.87 8.24
N LEU A 92 13.64 11.73 8.52
CA LEU A 92 13.73 10.51 7.66
C LEU A 92 13.38 10.81 6.20
N GLN A 93 12.37 11.66 5.99
CA GLN A 93 11.93 12.09 4.67
C GLN A 93 13.02 12.84 3.89
N ARG A 94 13.83 13.67 4.56
CA ARG A 94 14.94 14.38 3.92
C ARG A 94 16.02 13.40 3.46
N TRP A 95 16.40 12.45 4.33
CA TRP A 95 17.41 11.44 3.99
C TRP A 95 16.98 10.53 2.85
N MET A 96 15.72 10.11 2.81
CA MET A 96 15.20 9.31 1.72
C MET A 96 15.27 10.07 0.39
N ARG A 97 14.92 11.36 0.38
CA ARG A 97 15.08 12.23 -0.80
C ARG A 97 16.55 12.39 -1.19
N SER A 98 17.41 12.68 -0.22
CA SER A 98 18.86 12.79 -0.45
C SER A 98 19.42 11.51 -1.05
N HIS A 99 19.05 10.34 -0.52
CA HIS A 99 19.47 9.05 -1.04
C HIS A 99 19.07 8.89 -2.52
N ILE A 100 17.80 9.16 -2.88
CA ILE A 100 17.32 9.03 -4.27
C ILE A 100 18.07 9.99 -5.21
N TRP A 101 18.21 11.26 -4.84
CA TRP A 101 18.81 12.27 -5.73
C TRP A 101 20.33 12.19 -5.80
N LEU A 102 21.00 11.90 -4.68
CA LEU A 102 22.45 11.72 -4.66
C LEU A 102 22.86 10.45 -5.41
N THR A 103 22.11 9.34 -5.30
CA THR A 103 22.42 8.15 -6.11
C THR A 103 22.23 8.42 -7.60
N LEU A 104 21.21 9.18 -8.01
CA LEU A 104 21.10 9.63 -9.41
C LEU A 104 22.30 10.49 -9.86
N LEU A 105 22.80 11.38 -9.00
CA LEU A 105 24.01 12.16 -9.28
C LEU A 105 25.26 11.29 -9.49
N THR A 106 25.31 10.08 -8.92
CA THR A 106 26.45 9.18 -9.17
C THR A 106 26.55 8.72 -10.62
N ILE A 107 25.46 8.76 -11.41
CA ILE A 107 25.47 8.33 -12.82
C ILE A 107 26.50 9.13 -13.64
N PRO A 108 26.40 10.47 -13.74
CA PRO A 108 27.41 11.25 -14.45
C PRO A 108 28.78 11.16 -13.79
N LEU A 109 28.87 11.12 -12.45
CA LEU A 109 30.16 11.04 -11.75
C LEU A 109 30.94 9.76 -12.09
N VAL A 110 30.29 8.59 -12.07
CA VAL A 110 30.92 7.30 -12.41
C VAL A 110 31.29 7.24 -13.89
N VAL A 111 30.46 7.81 -14.77
CA VAL A 111 30.76 7.90 -16.21
C VAL A 111 31.98 8.79 -16.48
N PHE A 112 32.06 9.95 -15.82
CA PHE A 112 33.19 10.86 -15.95
C PHE A 112 34.46 10.30 -15.30
N HIS A 113 34.35 9.63 -14.15
CA HIS A 113 35.46 8.92 -13.53
C HIS A 113 36.02 7.82 -14.46
N SER A 114 35.16 7.02 -15.10
CA SER A 114 35.61 5.97 -16.03
C SER A 114 36.08 6.51 -17.39
N GLY A 115 35.83 7.79 -17.68
CA GLY A 115 36.13 8.41 -18.97
C GLY A 115 35.43 7.73 -20.14
N PHE A 116 34.19 7.24 -19.92
CA PHE A 116 33.39 6.49 -20.90
C PHE A 116 34.01 5.16 -21.36
N ARG A 117 34.90 4.56 -20.55
CA ARG A 117 35.55 3.29 -20.85
C ARG A 117 35.17 2.21 -19.84
N LEU A 118 34.84 1.03 -20.36
CA LEU A 118 34.82 -0.20 -19.59
C LEU A 118 36.28 -0.65 -19.51
N GLY A 119 36.93 -0.47 -18.36
CA GLY A 119 38.35 -0.77 -18.17
C GLY A 119 38.64 -2.28 -18.17
N GLY A 120 39.45 -2.74 -17.21
CA GLY A 120 39.69 -4.17 -17.01
C GLY A 120 38.46 -4.97 -16.54
N PRO A 121 38.62 -6.30 -16.32
CA PRO A 121 37.53 -7.17 -15.88
C PRO A 121 36.94 -6.73 -14.52
N MET A 122 37.79 -6.30 -13.59
CA MET A 122 37.36 -5.79 -12.28
C MET A 122 36.49 -4.54 -12.40
N THR A 123 36.90 -3.54 -13.20
CA THR A 123 36.11 -2.33 -13.40
C THR A 123 34.82 -2.59 -14.16
N THR A 124 34.83 -3.54 -15.10
CA THR A 124 33.62 -3.98 -15.80
C THR A 124 32.63 -4.62 -14.84
N LEU A 125 33.12 -5.46 -13.90
CA LEU A 125 32.29 -6.01 -12.82
C LEU A 125 31.69 -4.92 -11.92
N LEU A 126 32.48 -3.90 -11.55
CA LEU A 126 31.99 -2.75 -10.77
C LEU A 126 30.88 -1.99 -11.50
N ILE A 127 31.07 -1.72 -12.79
CA ILE A 127 30.06 -1.04 -13.61
C ILE A 127 28.80 -1.90 -13.73
N ALA A 128 28.93 -3.21 -13.95
CA ALA A 128 27.79 -4.13 -14.00
C ALA A 128 27.01 -4.16 -12.67
N LEU A 129 27.71 -4.29 -11.54
CA LEU A 129 27.09 -4.23 -10.21
C LEU A 129 26.42 -2.88 -9.95
N TYR A 130 27.08 -1.78 -10.33
CA TYR A 130 26.52 -0.44 -10.23
C TYR A 130 25.21 -0.32 -11.02
N VAL A 131 25.17 -0.79 -12.27
CA VAL A 131 23.96 -0.78 -13.09
C VAL A 131 22.85 -1.63 -12.47
N ILE A 132 23.16 -2.83 -11.97
CA ILE A 132 22.20 -3.69 -11.27
C ILE A 132 21.60 -2.98 -10.05
N VAL A 133 22.44 -2.37 -9.22
CA VAL A 133 22.00 -1.62 -8.03
C VAL A 133 21.18 -0.40 -8.42
N MET A 134 21.58 0.34 -9.46
CA MET A 134 20.88 1.53 -9.94
C MET A 134 19.49 1.17 -10.49
N VAL A 135 19.41 0.19 -11.38
CA VAL A 135 18.14 -0.27 -11.97
C VAL A 135 17.21 -0.83 -10.89
N SER A 136 17.74 -1.65 -9.96
CA SER A 136 16.94 -2.14 -8.85
C SER A 136 16.48 -1.01 -7.91
N GLY A 137 17.29 0.04 -7.70
CA GLY A 137 16.89 1.23 -6.94
C GLY A 137 15.72 1.99 -7.59
N ILE A 138 15.79 2.18 -8.92
CA ILE A 138 14.69 2.80 -9.70
C ILE A 138 13.42 1.93 -9.62
N TYR A 139 13.56 0.61 -9.71
CA TYR A 139 12.45 -0.33 -9.52
C TYR A 139 11.83 -0.19 -8.12
N GLY A 140 12.64 -0.05 -7.07
CA GLY A 140 12.18 0.22 -5.71
C GLY A 140 11.38 1.53 -5.59
N LEU A 141 11.83 2.59 -6.28
CA LEU A 141 11.10 3.86 -6.35
C LEU A 141 9.73 3.69 -7.04
N ALA A 142 9.68 2.92 -8.13
CA ALA A 142 8.44 2.62 -8.83
C ALA A 142 7.45 1.84 -7.93
N LEU A 143 7.93 0.82 -7.20
CA LEU A 143 7.14 0.11 -6.21
C LEU A 143 6.57 1.07 -5.16
N GLN A 144 7.42 1.91 -4.56
CA GLN A 144 7.00 2.88 -3.54
C GLN A 144 6.00 3.92 -4.03
N HIS A 145 5.99 4.25 -5.32
CA HIS A 145 5.01 5.19 -5.89
C HIS A 145 3.68 4.52 -6.24
N GLN A 146 3.70 3.24 -6.63
CA GLN A 146 2.50 2.48 -6.96
C GLN A 146 1.73 2.05 -5.70
N MET A 147 2.43 1.65 -4.64
CA MET A 147 1.84 1.21 -3.36
C MET A 147 0.73 2.14 -2.84
N PRO A 148 0.98 3.45 -2.65
CA PRO A 148 0.00 4.36 -2.03
C PRO A 148 -1.13 4.71 -2.99
N ARG A 149 -0.93 4.56 -4.30
CA ARG A 149 -1.96 4.83 -5.30
C ARG A 149 -3.00 3.71 -5.31
N ILE A 150 -2.55 2.47 -5.34
CA ILE A 150 -3.43 1.30 -5.28
C ILE A 150 -4.15 1.25 -3.93
N MET A 151 -3.46 1.61 -2.84
CA MET A 151 -4.07 1.70 -1.53
C MET A 151 -5.08 2.86 -1.44
N LYS A 152 -4.77 4.09 -1.86
CA LYS A 152 -5.73 5.20 -1.75
C LYS A 152 -6.98 5.04 -2.61
N GLU A 153 -6.86 4.40 -3.77
CA GLU A 153 -7.99 4.17 -4.67
C GLU A 153 -8.90 3.04 -4.17
N ARG A 154 -8.43 2.18 -3.24
CA ARG A 154 -9.16 0.98 -2.82
C ARG A 154 -9.24 0.71 -1.30
N LEU A 155 -8.49 1.40 -0.44
CA LEU A 155 -8.30 1.11 0.99
C LEU A 155 -8.48 2.36 1.89
N PRO A 156 -9.67 2.57 2.49
CA PRO A 156 -9.86 3.50 3.59
C PRO A 156 -9.44 2.97 4.96
N ALA A 157 -9.24 1.65 5.11
CA ALA A 157 -8.95 1.01 6.40
C ALA A 157 -7.47 0.65 6.54
N GLU A 158 -6.79 1.23 7.53
CA GLU A 158 -5.42 0.87 7.94
C GLU A 158 -5.44 -0.45 8.73
N THR A 159 -5.55 -1.60 8.05
CA THR A 159 -5.34 -2.90 8.72
C THR A 159 -3.84 -3.17 8.85
N VAL A 160 -3.37 -3.35 10.08
CA VAL A 160 -1.96 -3.69 10.37
C VAL A 160 -1.63 -5.04 9.72
N PHE A 161 -0.50 -5.13 9.02
CA PHE A 161 -0.15 -6.32 8.22
C PHE A 161 -0.18 -7.63 9.03
N GLU A 162 0.25 -7.58 10.30
CA GLU A 162 0.26 -8.71 11.22
C GLU A 162 -1.16 -9.25 11.53
N GLN A 163 -2.19 -8.42 11.37
CA GLN A 163 -3.59 -8.77 11.60
C GLN A 163 -4.26 -9.42 10.37
N ILE A 164 -3.64 -9.35 9.19
CA ILE A 164 -4.19 -9.93 7.95
C ILE A 164 -4.63 -11.40 8.11
N PRO A 165 -3.83 -12.33 8.70
CA PRO A 165 -4.28 -13.72 8.87
C PRO A 165 -5.52 -13.81 9.76
N HIS A 166 -5.57 -13.02 10.83
CA HIS A 166 -6.70 -13.01 11.76
C HIS A 166 -7.97 -12.45 11.11
N ILE A 167 -7.87 -11.35 10.37
CA ILE A 167 -9.01 -10.76 9.65
C ILE A 167 -9.54 -11.75 8.60
N ARG A 168 -8.66 -12.43 7.87
CA ARG A 168 -9.08 -13.47 6.91
C ARG A 168 -9.87 -14.59 7.56
N GLU A 169 -9.46 -15.02 8.75
CA GLU A 169 -10.18 -16.04 9.52
C GLU A 169 -11.54 -15.53 10.01
N GLN A 170 -11.60 -14.30 10.54
CA GLN A 170 -12.85 -13.66 10.96
C GLN A 170 -13.86 -13.56 9.81
N VAL A 171 -13.40 -13.19 8.61
CA VAL A 171 -14.25 -13.11 7.41
C VAL A 171 -14.79 -14.48 7.00
N VAL A 172 -13.99 -15.55 7.10
CA VAL A 172 -14.45 -16.92 6.84
C VAL A 172 -15.53 -17.33 7.84
N ILE A 173 -15.30 -17.10 9.13
CA ILE A 173 -16.26 -17.43 10.20
C ILE A 173 -17.58 -16.67 10.01
N ALA A 174 -17.51 -15.38 9.66
CA ALA A 174 -18.69 -14.57 9.38
C ALA A 174 -19.49 -15.12 8.18
N ALA A 175 -18.82 -15.53 7.11
CA ALA A 175 -19.45 -16.13 5.95
C ALA A 175 -20.08 -17.50 6.25
N GLU A 176 -19.44 -18.33 7.08
CA GLU A 176 -20.00 -19.60 7.54
C GLU A 176 -21.25 -19.39 8.39
N LYS A 177 -21.21 -18.45 9.34
CA LYS A 177 -22.36 -18.09 10.16
C LYS A 177 -23.53 -17.59 9.31
N MET A 178 -23.26 -16.78 8.29
CA MET A 178 -24.29 -16.30 7.37
C MET A 178 -24.90 -17.44 6.54
N ARG A 179 -24.08 -18.35 6.01
CA ARG A 179 -24.59 -19.57 5.35
C ARG A 179 -25.51 -20.35 6.28
N ASP A 180 -25.11 -20.54 7.53
CA ASP A 180 -25.88 -21.33 8.50
C ASP A 180 -27.19 -20.64 8.90
N SER A 181 -27.26 -19.31 8.83
CA SER A 181 -28.50 -18.57 9.08
C SER A 181 -29.58 -18.78 8.00
N PHE A 182 -29.20 -19.22 6.80
CA PHE A 182 -30.12 -19.58 5.72
C PHE A 182 -30.48 -21.08 5.70
N LYS A 183 -29.82 -21.90 6.51
CA LYS A 183 -30.20 -23.32 6.61
C LYS A 183 -31.33 -23.45 7.63
N PRO A 184 -32.43 -24.16 7.31
CA PRO A 184 -33.47 -24.41 8.29
C PRO A 184 -32.87 -25.15 9.49
N ALA A 185 -33.18 -24.70 10.71
CA ALA A 185 -32.72 -25.35 11.93
C ALA A 185 -33.11 -26.84 11.89
N PRO A 186 -32.23 -27.78 12.26
CA PRO A 186 -32.60 -29.17 12.35
C PRO A 186 -33.80 -29.29 13.30
N PRO A 187 -34.83 -30.09 12.96
CA PRO A 187 -36.01 -30.21 13.81
C PRO A 187 -35.57 -30.63 15.20
N LYS A 188 -35.86 -29.77 16.18
CA LYS A 188 -35.68 -30.08 17.59
C LYS A 188 -36.51 -31.33 17.85
N LYS A 189 -35.87 -32.48 18.03
CA LYS A 189 -36.56 -33.72 18.42
C LYS A 189 -37.42 -33.36 19.62
N THR A 190 -38.72 -33.32 19.39
CA THR A 190 -39.69 -33.14 20.44
C THR A 190 -39.79 -34.52 21.06
N ASP A 191 -39.05 -34.74 22.14
CA ASP A 191 -39.17 -35.96 22.93
C ASP A 191 -40.56 -35.93 23.56
N ALA A 192 -41.53 -36.48 22.83
CA ALA A 192 -42.85 -36.80 23.33
C ALA A 192 -42.72 -38.05 24.22
N GLY A 193 -42.79 -37.84 25.53
CA GLY A 193 -42.77 -38.94 26.49
C GLY A 193 -42.66 -38.47 27.93
N ALA A 194 -43.65 -37.72 28.42
CA ALA A 194 -43.90 -37.65 29.86
C ALA A 194 -44.61 -38.95 30.31
N PRO A 195 -44.23 -39.50 31.47
CA PRO A 195 -45.21 -39.62 32.54
C PRO A 195 -44.78 -38.87 33.82
N ALA A 196 -45.78 -38.38 34.56
CA ALA A 196 -45.70 -37.54 35.74
C ALA A 196 -45.46 -38.35 37.06
N PRO A 197 -45.56 -37.79 38.28
CA PRO A 197 -44.44 -37.24 39.07
C PRO A 197 -44.30 -37.83 40.51
N SER A 198 -43.26 -37.39 41.26
CA SER A 198 -43.11 -37.30 42.75
C SER A 198 -42.05 -38.21 43.42
N PRO A 199 -41.55 -37.94 44.65
CA PRO A 199 -41.20 -36.65 45.29
C PRO A 199 -39.83 -36.65 46.04
N LEU A 200 -39.43 -35.48 46.54
CA LEU A 200 -38.57 -35.21 47.72
C LEU A 200 -37.10 -35.67 47.74
N LYS A 201 -36.18 -34.69 47.71
CA LYS A 201 -35.27 -34.43 48.84
C LYS A 201 -34.80 -32.97 48.87
N THR A 202 -35.25 -32.28 49.91
CA THR A 202 -34.71 -31.03 50.45
C THR A 202 -33.34 -31.25 51.09
N VAL A 203 -32.56 -30.15 51.15
CA VAL A 203 -31.37 -29.80 51.99
C VAL A 203 -30.18 -29.37 51.11
N THR A 204 -29.45 -28.27 51.29
CA THR A 204 -29.58 -26.97 51.99
C THR A 204 -28.41 -26.11 51.47
N SER A 205 -28.70 -24.86 51.15
CA SER A 205 -27.88 -23.62 51.22
C SER A 205 -26.35 -23.64 50.99
N GLY A 206 -25.90 -22.74 50.11
CA GLY A 206 -24.53 -22.23 50.12
C GLY A 206 -24.14 -21.31 48.94
N SER A 207 -24.39 -20.01 49.10
CA SER A 207 -23.68 -18.85 48.48
C SER A 207 -23.83 -18.50 46.98
N THR A 208 -24.59 -17.43 46.74
CA THR A 208 -24.49 -16.43 45.63
C THR A 208 -23.22 -15.56 45.71
N PRO A 209 -22.91 -14.69 44.72
CA PRO A 209 -23.25 -14.70 43.29
C PRO A 209 -22.04 -14.37 42.38
N MET A 210 -22.02 -14.83 41.13
CA MET A 210 -21.28 -14.13 40.06
C MET A 210 -22.19 -13.98 38.84
N ALA A 211 -22.52 -12.73 38.56
CA ALA A 211 -23.27 -12.31 37.40
C ALA A 211 -22.46 -12.58 36.13
N SER A 212 -22.94 -13.49 35.28
CA SER A 212 -22.60 -13.48 33.85
C SER A 212 -23.67 -12.68 33.12
N THR A 213 -23.34 -11.42 32.83
CA THR A 213 -24.07 -10.61 31.86
C THR A 213 -23.97 -11.31 30.50
N VAL A 214 -25.12 -11.73 29.99
CA VAL A 214 -25.34 -12.07 28.60
C VAL A 214 -24.93 -10.88 27.75
N GLY A 215 -23.77 -10.99 27.09
CA GLY A 215 -23.33 -10.03 26.09
C GLY A 215 -23.89 -10.42 24.74
N ASP A 216 -24.93 -9.71 24.30
CA ASP A 216 -25.42 -9.74 22.93
C ASP A 216 -24.26 -9.51 21.96
N ILE A 217 -24.05 -10.46 21.06
CA ILE A 217 -23.07 -10.38 19.98
C ILE A 217 -23.59 -9.36 18.97
N SER A 218 -23.27 -8.10 19.22
CA SER A 218 -23.44 -7.02 18.26
C SER A 218 -22.28 -7.07 17.25
N THR A 219 -22.65 -7.31 16.00
CA THR A 219 -21.83 -7.22 14.79
C THR A 219 -20.99 -5.92 14.76
N PRO A 220 -19.65 -5.98 14.55
CA PRO A 220 -18.86 -4.77 14.42
C PRO A 220 -18.87 -4.30 12.96
N THR A 221 -19.89 -3.53 12.56
CA THR A 221 -19.85 -2.77 11.29
C THR A 221 -20.22 -1.29 11.45
N ALA A 222 -20.60 -0.84 12.65
CA ALA A 222 -20.97 0.54 12.89
C ALA A 222 -20.13 1.20 14.00
N ARG A 223 -18.81 1.33 13.80
CA ARG A 223 -17.98 2.26 14.59
C ARG A 223 -16.94 2.96 13.73
N ALA A 224 -17.42 3.76 12.78
CA ALA A 224 -16.60 4.75 12.09
C ALA A 224 -17.40 6.03 11.81
N LYS A 225 -18.23 6.48 12.76
CA LYS A 225 -18.65 7.88 12.85
C LYS A 225 -18.67 8.27 14.33
N THR A 226 -18.03 9.40 14.63
CA THR A 226 -18.03 10.13 15.91
C THR A 226 -17.00 9.69 16.96
N VAL A 227 -15.80 10.26 16.87
CA VAL A 227 -15.11 10.86 18.03
C VAL A 227 -14.55 12.20 17.58
N VAL A 228 -15.09 13.27 18.19
CA VAL A 228 -14.67 14.67 18.06
C VAL A 228 -13.66 14.99 19.16
N GLY A 229 -12.71 15.86 18.82
CA GLY A 229 -11.94 16.70 19.75
C GLY A 229 -10.49 16.86 19.26
N SER A 230 -9.90 18.03 19.07
CA SER A 230 -10.31 19.43 19.24
C SER A 230 -9.16 20.28 18.65
N THR A 231 -9.45 21.49 18.11
CA THR A 231 -8.66 22.75 18.25
C THR A 231 -8.84 23.72 17.06
N ILE A 232 -9.70 24.75 17.26
CA ILE A 232 -9.62 26.22 17.00
C ILE A 232 -9.18 26.70 15.57
N ILE A 233 -9.77 27.65 14.82
CA ILE A 233 -10.39 29.02 14.97
C ILE A 233 -11.29 29.22 13.71
N ALA A 234 -12.48 29.86 13.63
CA ALA A 234 -12.90 31.22 13.96
C ALA A 234 -14.45 31.36 13.96
N ALA A 235 -14.93 32.41 14.64
CA ALA A 235 -16.32 32.75 14.97
C ALA A 235 -17.06 33.60 13.87
N PRO A 236 -18.38 33.88 14.02
CA PRO A 236 -19.37 34.12 12.95
C PRO A 236 -19.87 35.58 12.84
N LEU A 237 -20.67 35.90 11.81
CA LEU A 237 -21.67 36.98 11.82
C LEU A 237 -22.91 36.64 10.94
N ASN A 238 -24.10 36.65 11.57
CA ASN A 238 -25.46 36.73 10.99
C ASN A 238 -25.81 38.21 10.61
N PRO A 239 -27.03 38.60 10.12
CA PRO A 239 -28.19 37.87 9.57
C PRO A 239 -28.74 38.44 8.21
N SER A 240 -29.77 37.75 7.68
CA SER A 240 -30.88 38.11 6.72
C SER A 240 -31.27 39.60 6.53
N PRO A 241 -32.11 40.04 5.52
CA PRO A 241 -33.25 39.31 4.90
C PRO A 241 -33.63 39.59 3.40
N SER A 242 -34.64 38.84 2.92
CA SER A 242 -35.74 39.19 1.97
C SER A 242 -35.42 39.61 0.53
N VAL A 243 -36.07 38.99 -0.49
CA VAL A 243 -37.15 39.58 -1.33
C VAL A 243 -37.91 38.46 -2.07
N ALA A 244 -39.23 38.67 -2.16
CA ALA A 244 -40.32 37.86 -2.72
C ALA A 244 -40.26 37.56 -4.24
N ALA A 245 -41.00 36.53 -4.68
CA ALA A 245 -42.18 36.68 -5.57
C ALA A 245 -42.77 35.31 -6.03
N VAL A 246 -44.09 35.15 -5.80
CA VAL A 246 -45.18 34.71 -6.72
C VAL A 246 -44.97 33.43 -7.57
N GLY A 247 -45.87 32.45 -7.64
CA GLY A 247 -47.24 32.32 -7.12
C GLY A 247 -47.94 31.01 -7.53
N THR A 248 -49.23 30.93 -7.17
CA THR A 248 -50.34 30.08 -7.67
C THR A 248 -50.25 28.55 -7.44
N ALA A 249 -51.00 28.03 -6.46
CA ALA A 249 -52.32 27.38 -6.58
C ALA A 249 -52.24 26.00 -7.28
N THR A 250 -52.69 24.86 -6.72
CA THR A 250 -54.05 24.57 -6.26
C THR A 250 -54.06 23.22 -5.50
N LYS A 251 -54.86 23.11 -4.43
CA LYS A 251 -55.29 21.87 -3.74
C LYS A 251 -56.74 21.56 -4.20
N PRO A 252 -57.19 20.29 -4.27
CA PRO A 252 -58.11 19.76 -3.23
C PRO A 252 -57.81 18.27 -2.91
N GLU A 253 -57.68 17.88 -1.64
CA GLU A 253 -58.72 17.28 -0.77
C GLU A 253 -59.22 15.87 -1.19
N ALA A 254 -59.16 14.96 -0.21
CA ALA A 254 -59.28 13.50 -0.27
C ALA A 254 -60.70 12.98 -0.62
N PRO A 255 -60.89 11.64 -0.79
CA PRO A 255 -61.13 10.77 0.37
C PRO A 255 -60.50 9.35 0.30
N LEU A 256 -60.12 8.82 1.47
CA LEU A 256 -59.97 7.37 1.72
C LEU A 256 -61.31 6.65 1.45
N PRO A 257 -61.28 5.41 0.92
CA PRO A 257 -61.48 4.29 1.85
C PRO A 257 -60.74 2.99 1.44
N GLY A 258 -60.65 2.06 2.39
CA GLY A 258 -60.53 0.63 2.07
C GLY A 258 -59.25 -0.03 2.53
N ALA A 259 -59.24 -0.44 3.79
CA ALA A 259 -58.43 -1.57 4.22
C ALA A 259 -58.84 -2.81 3.40
N VAL A 260 -57.92 -3.35 2.62
CA VAL A 260 -58.03 -4.72 2.11
C VAL A 260 -56.76 -5.45 2.50
N ALA A 261 -56.92 -6.29 3.52
CA ALA A 261 -55.98 -7.35 3.83
C ALA A 261 -55.75 -8.17 2.55
N SER A 262 -54.53 -8.12 2.01
CA SER A 262 -54.04 -9.11 1.07
C SER A 262 -52.99 -9.94 1.80
N ALA A 263 -53.47 -11.00 2.47
CA ALA A 263 -52.62 -12.14 2.76
C ALA A 263 -52.04 -12.62 1.42
N LYS A 264 -50.71 -12.77 1.34
CA LYS A 264 -50.00 -13.27 0.16
C LYS A 264 -49.67 -14.75 0.42
N PRO A 265 -50.45 -15.72 -0.09
CA PRO A 265 -50.06 -17.11 -0.11
C PRO A 265 -49.11 -17.28 -1.31
N GLY A 266 -47.81 -17.22 -1.04
CA GLY A 266 -46.76 -17.28 -2.07
C GLY A 266 -45.43 -16.63 -1.66
N ALA A 267 -45.36 -15.97 -0.50
CA ALA A 267 -44.10 -15.45 0.04
C ALA A 267 -43.19 -16.56 0.57
N ALA A 268 -43.75 -17.57 1.24
CA ALA A 268 -42.97 -18.61 1.91
C ALA A 268 -42.17 -19.53 0.97
N GLU A 269 -42.69 -19.86 -0.22
CA GLU A 269 -41.97 -20.69 -1.20
C GLU A 269 -40.85 -19.91 -1.90
N GLY A 270 -41.12 -18.64 -2.27
CA GLY A 270 -40.12 -17.79 -2.94
C GLY A 270 -38.93 -17.42 -2.04
N ASP A 271 -39.15 -17.35 -0.73
CA ASP A 271 -38.10 -17.10 0.26
C ASP A 271 -37.19 -18.33 0.43
N ALA A 272 -37.77 -19.54 0.50
CA ALA A 272 -37.00 -20.78 0.61
C ALA A 272 -36.12 -21.07 -0.64
N ASP A 273 -36.65 -20.84 -1.83
CA ASP A 273 -35.89 -20.99 -3.09
C ASP A 273 -34.73 -19.98 -3.18
N SER A 274 -34.97 -18.74 -2.73
CA SER A 274 -33.96 -17.68 -2.69
C SER A 274 -32.85 -18.00 -1.68
N GLU A 275 -33.20 -18.53 -0.51
CA GLU A 275 -32.26 -18.99 0.50
C GLU A 275 -31.40 -20.15 -0.02
N ALA A 276 -32.00 -21.11 -0.74
CA ALA A 276 -31.27 -22.21 -1.37
C ALA A 276 -30.23 -21.70 -2.39
N VAL A 277 -30.60 -20.73 -3.23
CA VAL A 277 -29.68 -20.10 -4.20
C VAL A 277 -28.50 -19.41 -3.50
N LEU A 278 -28.75 -18.71 -2.38
CA LEU A 278 -27.71 -18.04 -1.61
C LEU A 278 -26.76 -19.03 -0.93
N VAL A 279 -27.30 -20.10 -0.34
CA VAL A 279 -26.50 -21.17 0.28
C VAL A 279 -25.63 -21.86 -0.77
N GLU A 280 -26.20 -22.20 -1.94
CA GLU A 280 -25.44 -22.81 -3.03
C GLU A 280 -24.30 -21.88 -3.49
N PHE A 281 -24.59 -20.58 -3.66
CA PHE A 281 -23.57 -19.61 -4.07
C PHE A 281 -22.46 -19.46 -3.02
N LEU A 282 -22.82 -19.42 -1.72
CA LEU A 282 -21.88 -19.36 -0.61
C LEU A 282 -20.98 -20.61 -0.57
N GLU A 283 -21.55 -21.80 -0.69
CA GLU A 283 -20.81 -23.07 -0.61
C GLU A 283 -19.95 -23.34 -1.84
N ARG A 284 -20.45 -23.04 -3.05
CA ARG A 284 -19.73 -23.35 -4.29
C ARG A 284 -18.70 -22.30 -4.69
N GLN A 285 -18.93 -21.02 -4.39
CA GLN A 285 -18.07 -19.95 -4.88
C GLN A 285 -17.39 -19.16 -3.76
N VAL A 286 -18.16 -18.65 -2.80
CA VAL A 286 -17.64 -17.68 -1.82
C VAL A 286 -16.73 -18.35 -0.79
N LEU A 287 -17.18 -19.38 -0.08
CA LEU A 287 -16.40 -20.05 0.97
C LEU A 287 -15.10 -20.68 0.43
N PRO A 288 -15.09 -21.38 -0.73
CA PRO A 288 -13.85 -21.86 -1.33
C PRO A 288 -12.86 -20.73 -1.63
N TYR A 289 -13.35 -19.58 -2.11
CA TYR A 289 -12.52 -18.40 -2.35
C TYR A 289 -11.97 -17.80 -1.05
N LEU A 290 -12.81 -17.59 -0.04
CA LEU A 290 -12.41 -17.00 1.24
C LEU A 290 -11.42 -17.89 2.02
N LYS A 291 -11.56 -19.22 1.93
CA LYS A 291 -10.64 -20.19 2.56
C LYS A 291 -9.33 -20.38 1.79
N ALA A 292 -9.30 -20.05 0.49
CA ALA A 292 -8.13 -20.29 -0.33
C ALA A 292 -6.87 -19.56 0.17
N LYS A 293 -5.72 -20.24 0.12
CA LYS A 293 -4.40 -19.63 0.39
C LYS A 293 -4.00 -18.63 -0.69
N ARG A 294 -4.35 -18.90 -1.96
CA ARG A 294 -4.13 -18.01 -3.12
C ARG A 294 -5.47 -17.65 -3.77
N GLY A 295 -6.15 -16.64 -3.21
CA GLY A 295 -7.45 -16.18 -3.70
C GLY A 295 -7.43 -15.69 -5.16
N GLU A 296 -6.26 -15.23 -5.63
CA GLU A 296 -6.03 -14.79 -7.02
C GLU A 296 -6.34 -15.84 -8.10
N ARG A 297 -6.33 -17.14 -7.75
CA ARG A 297 -6.63 -18.23 -8.70
C ARG A 297 -8.12 -18.46 -8.90
N PHE A 298 -8.95 -17.88 -8.05
CA PHE A 298 -10.40 -18.00 -8.13
C PHE A 298 -10.98 -16.86 -8.96
N ARG A 299 -12.10 -17.12 -9.64
CA ARG A 299 -12.77 -16.13 -10.49
C ARG A 299 -13.24 -14.90 -9.70
N LEU A 300 -13.68 -15.11 -8.45
CA LEU A 300 -14.06 -14.06 -7.49
C LEU A 300 -12.88 -13.17 -7.05
N GLY A 301 -11.64 -13.58 -7.31
CA GLY A 301 -10.44 -12.75 -7.12
C GLY A 301 -10.34 -11.61 -8.15
N ASN A 302 -11.06 -11.68 -9.26
CA ASN A 302 -11.15 -10.60 -10.23
C ASN A 302 -12.34 -9.69 -9.92
N SER A 303 -12.09 -8.39 -9.70
CA SER A 303 -13.13 -7.40 -9.38
C SER A 303 -14.26 -7.40 -10.39
N ARG A 304 -13.94 -7.39 -11.69
CA ARG A 304 -14.97 -7.30 -12.75
C ARG A 304 -15.91 -8.50 -12.72
N PHE A 305 -15.34 -9.70 -12.59
CA PHE A 305 -16.14 -10.93 -12.51
C PHE A 305 -16.95 -11.00 -11.22
N SER A 306 -16.37 -10.56 -10.10
CA SER A 306 -17.07 -10.48 -8.82
C SER A 306 -18.30 -9.57 -8.95
N ASP A 307 -18.12 -8.36 -9.48
CA ASP A 307 -19.21 -7.38 -9.64
C ASP A 307 -20.34 -7.93 -10.52
N ASP A 308 -19.99 -8.60 -11.63
CA ASP A 308 -20.98 -9.26 -12.48
C ASP A 308 -21.68 -10.42 -11.77
N ALA A 309 -20.94 -11.29 -11.08
CA ALA A 309 -21.51 -12.42 -10.36
C ALA A 309 -22.50 -11.98 -9.27
N PHE A 310 -22.13 -10.98 -8.47
CA PHE A 310 -23.01 -10.42 -7.43
C PHE A 310 -24.20 -9.68 -8.04
N ARG A 311 -24.02 -8.98 -9.16
CA ARG A 311 -25.15 -8.39 -9.91
C ARG A 311 -26.15 -9.45 -10.36
N PHE A 312 -25.69 -10.58 -10.89
CA PHE A 312 -26.58 -11.70 -11.27
C PHE A 312 -27.31 -12.31 -10.07
N VAL A 313 -26.65 -12.46 -8.92
CA VAL A 313 -27.31 -12.96 -7.70
C VAL A 313 -28.38 -11.97 -7.22
N LYS A 314 -28.09 -10.67 -7.18
CA LYS A 314 -29.06 -9.63 -6.79
C LYS A 314 -30.30 -9.57 -7.70
N LEU A 315 -30.18 -9.99 -8.95
CA LEU A 315 -31.30 -10.06 -9.90
C LEU A 315 -32.19 -11.29 -9.69
N ARG A 316 -31.66 -12.37 -9.09
CA ARG A 316 -32.38 -13.63 -8.86
C ARG A 316 -33.05 -13.71 -7.50
N VAL A 317 -32.81 -12.73 -6.63
CA VAL A 317 -33.19 -12.76 -5.22
C VAL A 317 -34.09 -11.56 -4.88
N PRO A 318 -35.15 -11.71 -4.05
CA PRO A 318 -36.00 -10.62 -3.59
C PRO A 318 -35.25 -9.48 -2.89
N GLU A 319 -35.87 -8.29 -2.80
CA GLU A 319 -35.23 -7.11 -2.20
C GLU A 319 -34.79 -7.31 -0.76
N VAL A 320 -35.50 -8.17 -0.01
CA VAL A 320 -35.23 -8.47 1.41
C VAL A 320 -33.81 -8.99 1.64
N TYR A 321 -33.28 -9.80 0.73
CA TYR A 321 -31.96 -10.41 0.88
C TYR A 321 -30.84 -9.59 0.20
N ARG A 322 -31.14 -8.48 -0.47
CA ARG A 322 -30.09 -7.67 -1.14
C ARG A 322 -29.04 -7.15 -0.16
N SER A 323 -29.46 -6.77 1.06
CA SER A 323 -28.53 -6.38 2.13
C SER A 323 -27.57 -7.52 2.50
N ARG A 324 -28.06 -8.77 2.53
CA ARG A 324 -27.21 -9.95 2.80
C ARG A 324 -26.21 -10.19 1.68
N VAL A 325 -26.65 -10.08 0.43
CA VAL A 325 -25.76 -10.20 -0.73
C VAL A 325 -24.68 -9.11 -0.73
N GLU A 326 -25.01 -7.91 -0.27
CA GLU A 326 -24.05 -6.80 -0.10
C GLU A 326 -23.02 -7.07 1.00
N GLU A 327 -23.41 -7.67 2.12
CA GLU A 327 -22.47 -8.13 3.15
C GLU A 327 -21.50 -9.19 2.59
N ILE A 328 -22.00 -10.16 1.82
CA ILE A 328 -21.16 -11.19 1.18
C ILE A 328 -20.19 -10.59 0.17
N GLN A 329 -20.68 -9.62 -0.61
CA GLN A 329 -19.85 -8.88 -1.56
C GLN A 329 -18.74 -8.11 -0.83
N ALA A 330 -19.08 -7.41 0.26
CA ALA A 330 -18.12 -6.66 1.06
C ALA A 330 -16.99 -7.56 1.60
N TRP A 331 -17.30 -8.77 2.08
CA TRP A 331 -16.28 -9.73 2.51
C TRP A 331 -15.35 -10.18 1.37
N CYS A 332 -15.89 -10.37 0.16
CA CYS A 332 -15.07 -10.72 -1.00
C CYS A 332 -14.16 -9.55 -1.42
N ASP A 333 -14.68 -8.32 -1.36
CA ASP A 333 -13.94 -7.10 -1.65
C ASP A 333 -12.79 -6.90 -0.65
N GLU A 334 -13.09 -7.07 0.64
CA GLU A 334 -12.10 -7.03 1.72
C GLU A 334 -11.04 -8.11 1.53
N ARG A 335 -11.43 -9.35 1.19
CA ARG A 335 -10.48 -10.42 0.92
C ARG A 335 -9.54 -10.11 -0.25
N ARG A 336 -10.06 -9.57 -1.36
CA ARG A 336 -9.23 -9.13 -2.50
C ARG A 336 -8.24 -8.06 -2.08
N MET A 337 -8.66 -7.20 -1.16
CA MET A 337 -7.82 -6.15 -0.62
C MET A 337 -6.64 -6.69 0.18
N LEU A 338 -6.92 -7.61 1.09
CA LEU A 338 -5.91 -8.26 1.93
C LEU A 338 -4.91 -9.04 1.08
N ASP A 339 -5.37 -9.71 0.03
CA ASP A 339 -4.51 -10.40 -0.95
C ASP A 339 -3.60 -9.40 -1.68
N LEU A 340 -4.11 -8.24 -2.06
CA LEU A 340 -3.33 -7.19 -2.72
C LEU A 340 -2.27 -6.59 -1.79
N GLN A 341 -2.64 -6.24 -0.55
CA GLN A 341 -1.72 -5.75 0.47
C GLN A 341 -0.61 -6.77 0.74
N THR A 342 -0.97 -8.06 0.82
CA THR A 342 -0.03 -9.16 1.00
C THR A 342 0.96 -9.24 -0.16
N LYS A 343 0.49 -9.25 -1.41
CA LYS A 343 1.37 -9.27 -2.60
C LYS A 343 2.35 -8.11 -2.60
N LEU A 344 1.81 -6.91 -2.40
CA LEU A 344 2.57 -5.67 -2.37
C LEU A 344 3.69 -5.70 -1.32
N HIS A 345 3.38 -6.18 -0.11
CA HIS A 345 4.38 -6.37 0.94
C HIS A 345 5.47 -7.38 0.56
N HIS A 346 5.10 -8.50 -0.08
CA HIS A 346 6.07 -9.49 -0.57
C HIS A 346 6.99 -8.92 -1.66
N TRP A 347 6.45 -8.14 -2.60
CA TRP A 347 7.24 -7.48 -3.64
C TRP A 347 8.25 -6.48 -3.04
N LEU A 348 7.84 -5.72 -2.02
CA LEU A 348 8.73 -4.80 -1.31
C LEU A 348 9.87 -5.54 -0.59
N HIS A 349 9.56 -6.65 0.08
CA HIS A 349 10.57 -7.46 0.78
C HIS A 349 11.51 -8.19 -0.18
N ALA A 350 10.97 -8.77 -1.26
CA ALA A 350 11.76 -9.41 -2.30
C ALA A 350 12.72 -8.42 -2.96
N TRP A 351 12.25 -7.20 -3.25
CA TRP A 351 13.11 -6.13 -3.75
C TRP A 351 14.24 -5.80 -2.77
N LEU A 352 13.93 -5.61 -1.48
CA LEU A 352 14.94 -5.27 -0.47
C LEU A 352 15.99 -6.40 -0.34
N PHE A 353 15.55 -7.66 -0.40
CA PHE A 353 16.41 -8.83 -0.32
C PHE A 353 17.41 -8.91 -1.48
N VAL A 354 17.05 -8.44 -2.67
CA VAL A 354 17.96 -8.38 -3.82
C VAL A 354 18.82 -7.12 -3.76
N HIS A 355 18.21 -5.95 -3.55
CA HIS A 355 18.91 -4.67 -3.65
C HIS A 355 20.02 -4.50 -2.60
N VAL A 356 19.80 -4.94 -1.36
CA VAL A 356 20.75 -4.71 -0.25
C VAL A 356 22.05 -5.50 -0.41
N PRO A 357 22.06 -6.83 -0.69
CA PRO A 357 23.29 -7.58 -0.90
C PRO A 357 24.13 -7.06 -2.07
N PHE A 358 23.50 -6.74 -3.22
CA PHE A 358 24.23 -6.17 -4.36
C PHE A 358 24.81 -4.80 -4.04
N SER A 359 24.10 -3.96 -3.28
CA SER A 359 24.62 -2.66 -2.82
C SER A 359 25.81 -2.81 -1.89
N PHE A 360 25.78 -3.78 -0.98
CA PHE A 360 26.88 -4.08 -0.07
C PHE A 360 28.11 -4.60 -0.82
N LEU A 361 27.92 -5.56 -1.73
CA LEU A 361 28.98 -6.09 -2.58
C LEU A 361 29.63 -4.99 -3.42
N LEU A 362 28.82 -4.11 -4.03
CA LEU A 362 29.30 -2.95 -4.78
C LEU A 362 30.16 -2.04 -3.89
N LEU A 363 29.71 -1.71 -2.67
CA LEU A 363 30.48 -0.87 -1.76
C LEU A 363 31.83 -1.51 -1.39
N MET A 364 31.84 -2.79 -1.02
CA MET A 364 33.07 -3.50 -0.67
C MET A 364 34.06 -3.54 -1.83
N LEU A 365 33.59 -3.90 -3.03
CA LEU A 365 34.45 -3.95 -4.22
C LEU A 365 34.93 -2.56 -4.64
N THR A 366 34.13 -1.50 -4.44
CA THR A 366 34.55 -0.12 -4.72
C THR A 366 35.61 0.34 -3.72
N ALA A 367 35.48 -0.02 -2.44
CA ALA A 367 36.50 0.27 -1.43
C ALA A 367 37.81 -0.48 -1.74
N TRP A 368 37.72 -1.76 -2.13
CA TRP A 368 38.87 -2.53 -2.58
C TRP A 368 39.52 -1.93 -3.84
N HIS A 369 38.71 -1.50 -4.81
CA HIS A 369 39.19 -0.79 -6.00
C HIS A 369 39.99 0.46 -5.61
N ALA A 370 39.41 1.33 -4.78
CA ALA A 370 40.06 2.55 -4.30
C ALA A 370 41.39 2.25 -3.59
N PHE A 371 41.41 1.22 -2.74
CA PHE A 371 42.63 0.77 -2.06
C PHE A 371 43.70 0.31 -3.06
N VAL A 372 43.36 -0.60 -3.97
CA VAL A 372 44.31 -1.12 -4.97
C VAL A 372 44.84 0.01 -5.84
N THR A 373 43.99 0.95 -6.27
CA THR A 373 44.41 2.08 -7.12
C THR A 373 45.24 3.13 -6.41
N LEU A 374 45.18 3.24 -5.08
CA LEU A 374 45.94 4.24 -4.32
C LEU A 374 47.28 3.71 -3.82
N PHE A 375 47.38 2.39 -3.58
CA PHE A 375 48.54 1.78 -2.94
C PHE A 375 49.40 0.92 -3.86
N TYR A 376 48.85 0.40 -4.97
CA TYR A 376 49.57 -0.51 -5.88
C TYR A 376 49.78 0.04 -7.29
N TYR A 377 49.13 1.14 -7.63
CA TYR A 377 49.24 1.87 -8.90
C TYR A 377 49.45 3.34 -8.61
#